data_AF-A0AA91I7F7-F1
#
_entry.id   AF-A0AA91I7F7-F1
#
_cell.length_a   1.000
_cell.length_b   1.000
_cell.length_c   1.000
_cell.angle_alpha   90.00
_cell.angle_beta   90.00
_cell.angle_gamma   90.00
#
_symmetry.space_group_name_H-M   'P 1'
#
loop_
_entity.id
_entity.type
_entity.pdbx_description
1 polymer ?
#
loop_
_entity_poly.entity_id
_entity_poly.type
_entity_poly.pdbx_seq_one_letter_code
_entity_poly.pdbx_strand_id
1 'polypeptide(L)'
;MRRHALLGALLPAVAGAAPQLYDTGPSQDLALVRFVNAGALALTVQSGGPAKASVVVAPSAPITDYQPVRSDAPVTGYWKSGQRQMAITLRVPSGGSASVLAWQGANGEIAGASFTEPPPSFDPLRASLAFYNADARCTAAGLLASTGNTAIFENQAALASARRAVNPVKLAVHATCNGQPVEGTVDLGSLQAGQRYSVFLVPAGKGSRLMGLQDRIAR
;
A
#
# COMPACT_ATOMS: atom_id res chain seq x y z
N MET A 1 35.14 -15.38 55.05
CA MET A 1 34.37 -14.13 54.87
C MET A 1 35.03 -13.30 53.77
N ARG A 2 34.35 -13.11 52.62
CA ARG A 2 34.33 -11.90 51.76
C ARG A 2 33.77 -12.29 50.39
N ARG A 3 32.46 -12.08 50.21
CA ARG A 3 31.76 -12.18 48.93
C ARG A 3 32.21 -11.02 48.04
N HIS A 4 32.62 -11.28 46.81
CA HIS A 4 32.80 -10.25 45.78
C HIS A 4 31.57 -10.29 44.87
N ALA A 5 30.76 -9.23 44.95
CA ALA A 5 29.65 -9.00 44.03
C ALA A 5 30.17 -8.07 42.92
N LEU A 6 30.21 -8.56 41.68
CA LEU A 6 30.43 -7.73 40.49
C LEU A 6 29.05 -7.42 39.88
N LEU A 7 28.68 -6.15 39.97
CA LEU A 7 27.53 -5.54 39.31
C LEU A 7 27.67 -5.65 37.79
N GLY A 8 26.72 -6.32 37.13
CA GLY A 8 26.51 -6.21 35.69
C GLY A 8 25.80 -4.89 35.36
N ALA A 9 26.46 -4.03 34.59
CA ALA A 9 25.85 -2.83 34.03
C ALA A 9 25.05 -3.20 32.78
N LEU A 10 23.72 -3.13 32.86
CA LEU A 10 22.85 -3.15 31.68
C LEU A 10 22.74 -1.74 31.11
N LEU A 11 23.27 -1.55 29.90
CA LEU A 11 23.01 -0.37 29.08
C LEU A 11 21.58 -0.48 28.50
N PRO A 12 20.73 0.54 28.61
CA PRO A 12 19.45 0.54 27.93
C PRO A 12 19.66 0.80 26.44
N ALA A 13 19.15 -0.09 25.59
CA ALA A 13 19.02 0.16 24.16
C ALA A 13 17.95 1.24 23.96
N VAL A 14 18.38 2.45 23.60
CA VAL A 14 17.46 3.52 23.19
C VAL A 14 17.00 3.19 21.77
N ALA A 15 15.83 2.55 21.66
CA ALA A 15 15.13 2.44 20.39
C ALA A 15 14.63 3.83 20.00
N GLY A 16 15.27 4.45 19.00
CA GLY A 16 14.83 5.72 18.45
C GLY A 16 13.52 5.55 17.69
N ALA A 17 12.46 6.21 18.14
CA ALA A 17 11.22 6.37 17.38
C ALA A 17 11.41 7.41 16.26
N ALA A 18 10.78 7.19 15.10
CA ALA A 18 10.74 8.20 14.04
C ALA A 18 9.92 9.41 14.52
N PRO A 19 10.28 10.65 14.13
CA PRO A 19 9.59 11.84 14.59
C PRO A 19 8.14 11.87 14.08
N GLN A 20 7.19 12.05 15.00
CA GLN A 20 5.81 12.35 14.67
C GLN A 20 5.75 13.65 13.88
N LEU A 21 5.06 13.61 12.74
CA LEU A 21 5.10 14.73 11.82
C LEU A 21 4.13 15.87 12.19
N TYR A 22 3.06 15.65 12.99
CA TYR A 22 2.11 16.70 13.49
C TYR A 22 1.24 16.25 14.71
N ASP A 23 0.65 17.23 15.44
CA ASP A 23 -0.26 17.03 16.59
C ASP A 23 -1.61 16.41 16.20
N THR A 24 -2.10 15.47 17.02
CA THR A 24 -3.37 14.75 16.80
C THR A 24 -4.56 15.52 17.39
N GLY A 25 -5.20 16.37 16.58
CA GLY A 25 -6.54 16.91 16.84
C GLY A 25 -7.66 15.93 16.43
N PRO A 26 -8.93 16.16 16.82
CA PRO A 26 -10.02 15.20 16.65
C PRO A 26 -10.13 14.73 15.19
N SER A 27 -10.30 13.42 15.03
CA SER A 27 -10.05 12.58 13.85
C SER A 27 -10.76 12.92 12.53
N GLN A 28 -11.41 14.07 12.43
CA GLN A 28 -12.19 14.49 11.25
C GLN A 28 -11.35 15.26 10.21
N ASP A 29 -10.07 15.55 10.49
CA ASP A 29 -9.19 16.24 9.54
C ASP A 29 -8.06 15.35 8.98
N LEU A 30 -8.17 14.03 9.18
CA LEU A 30 -7.13 13.08 8.77
C LEU A 30 -7.56 12.26 7.56
N ALA A 31 -6.67 12.19 6.59
CA ALA A 31 -6.68 11.24 5.50
C ALA A 31 -5.42 10.37 5.55
N LEU A 32 -5.43 9.25 4.84
CA LEU A 32 -4.31 8.30 4.83
C LEU A 32 -3.73 8.17 3.43
N VAL A 33 -2.40 8.21 3.29
CA VAL A 33 -1.73 7.99 2.00
C VAL A 33 -0.65 6.94 2.15
N ARG A 34 -0.58 5.99 1.24
CA ARG A 34 0.55 5.06 1.12
C ARG A 34 1.16 5.11 -0.27
N PHE A 35 2.39 4.62 -0.35
CA PHE A 35 3.16 4.57 -1.57
C PHE A 35 3.51 3.14 -1.92
N VAL A 36 3.38 2.80 -3.20
CA VAL A 36 3.57 1.46 -3.73
C VAL A 36 4.57 1.53 -4.89
N ASN A 37 5.73 0.92 -4.71
CA ASN A 37 6.70 0.71 -5.77
C ASN A 37 6.44 -0.63 -6.47
N ALA A 38 5.82 -0.56 -7.64
CA ALA A 38 5.58 -1.71 -8.50
C ALA A 38 6.75 -2.03 -9.45
N GLY A 39 7.83 -1.25 -9.42
CA GLY A 39 9.02 -1.45 -10.24
C GLY A 39 10.09 -2.37 -9.62
N ALA A 40 11.14 -2.63 -10.41
CA ALA A 40 12.29 -3.43 -10.00
C ALA A 40 13.42 -2.61 -9.35
N LEU A 41 13.34 -1.28 -9.40
CA LEU A 41 14.34 -0.35 -8.84
C LEU A 41 13.73 0.40 -7.67
N ALA A 42 14.55 0.79 -6.70
CA ALA A 42 14.11 1.66 -5.61
C ALA A 42 13.64 3.02 -6.17
N LEU A 43 12.54 3.51 -5.64
CA LEU A 43 12.00 4.83 -5.94
C LEU A 43 11.96 5.66 -4.66
N THR A 44 12.17 6.96 -4.79
CA THR A 44 12.05 7.90 -3.66
C THR A 44 10.79 8.71 -3.83
N VAL A 45 9.96 8.76 -2.80
CA VAL A 45 8.89 9.76 -2.70
C VAL A 45 9.45 10.97 -1.99
N GLN A 46 9.24 12.16 -2.55
CA GLN A 46 9.61 13.43 -1.92
C GLN A 46 8.37 14.32 -1.81
N SER A 47 8.13 14.89 -0.62
CA SER A 47 7.03 15.84 -0.40
C SER A 47 7.26 17.14 -1.17
N GLY A 48 6.19 17.74 -1.70
CA GLY A 48 6.23 19.05 -2.38
C GLY A 48 6.31 20.25 -1.44
N GLY A 49 6.15 20.03 -0.13
CA GLY A 49 6.20 21.08 0.89
C GLY A 49 7.64 21.57 1.22
N PRO A 50 7.77 22.67 1.98
CA PRO A 50 9.04 23.32 2.28
C PRO A 50 10.03 22.42 3.05
N ALA A 51 9.52 21.52 3.90
CA ALA A 51 10.33 20.57 4.66
C ALA A 51 11.00 19.48 3.79
N LYS A 52 10.56 19.28 2.54
CA LYS A 52 11.12 18.32 1.56
C LYS A 52 11.40 16.92 2.14
N ALA A 53 10.54 16.42 3.03
CA ALA A 53 10.64 15.07 3.57
C ALA A 53 10.65 14.04 2.44
N SER A 54 11.38 12.95 2.63
CA SER A 54 11.48 11.89 1.64
C SER A 54 11.45 10.49 2.27
N VAL A 55 10.95 9.53 1.50
CA VAL A 55 10.95 8.11 1.86
C VAL A 55 11.39 7.30 0.65
N VAL A 56 12.34 6.38 0.87
CA VAL A 56 12.75 5.40 -0.13
C VAL A 56 11.81 4.21 -0.04
N VAL A 57 11.19 3.84 -1.16
CA VAL A 57 10.33 2.65 -1.29
C VAL A 57 11.11 1.62 -2.09
N ALA A 58 11.77 0.69 -1.39
CA ALA A 58 12.61 -0.33 -2.00
C ALA A 58 11.79 -1.50 -2.57
N PRO A 59 12.24 -2.22 -3.61
CA PRO A 59 11.53 -3.38 -4.15
C PRO A 59 11.36 -4.53 -3.13
N SER A 60 12.24 -4.62 -2.13
CA SER A 60 12.16 -5.59 -1.03
C SER A 60 11.12 -5.22 0.04
N ALA A 61 10.70 -3.95 0.09
CA ALA A 61 9.62 -3.45 0.94
C ALA A 61 8.75 -2.49 0.10
N PRO A 62 8.04 -3.04 -0.91
CA PRO A 62 7.54 -2.23 -2.01
C PRO A 62 6.25 -1.48 -1.70
N ILE A 63 5.68 -1.65 -0.49
CA ILE A 63 4.44 -1.02 -0.07
C ILE A 63 4.67 -0.44 1.32
N THR A 64 4.46 0.86 1.48
CA THR A 64 4.56 1.52 2.78
C THR A 64 3.30 1.28 3.61
N ASP A 65 3.44 1.39 4.92
CA ASP A 65 2.30 1.67 5.78
C ASP A 65 1.66 3.01 5.36
N TYR A 66 0.38 3.19 5.69
CA TYR A 66 -0.34 4.43 5.50
C TYR A 66 0.23 5.53 6.40
N GLN A 67 0.52 6.68 5.81
CA GLN A 67 0.94 7.90 6.48
C GLN A 67 -0.27 8.82 6.67
N PRO A 68 -0.45 9.42 7.85
CA PRO A 68 -1.47 10.43 8.06
C PRO A 68 -1.12 11.71 7.28
N VAL A 69 -2.11 12.28 6.62
CA VAL A 69 -2.05 13.58 5.95
C VAL A 69 -3.27 14.41 6.32
N ARG A 70 -3.19 15.72 6.13
CA ARG A 70 -4.36 16.59 6.24
C ARG A 70 -5.38 16.23 5.17
N SER A 71 -6.64 16.01 5.55
CA SER A 71 -7.73 15.80 4.60
C SER A 71 -8.02 17.07 3.81
N ASP A 72 -8.56 16.89 2.60
CA ASP A 72 -9.06 17.95 1.71
C ASP A 72 -8.06 19.05 1.29
N ALA A 73 -6.83 19.00 1.80
CA ALA A 73 -5.67 19.71 1.28
C ALA A 73 -5.03 18.90 0.14
N PRO A 74 -4.47 19.55 -0.90
CA PRO A 74 -3.69 18.85 -1.91
C PRO A 74 -2.47 18.17 -1.27
N VAL A 75 -2.37 16.84 -1.43
CA VAL A 75 -1.14 16.11 -1.15
C VAL A 75 -0.27 16.21 -2.40
N THR A 76 0.83 16.94 -2.30
CA THR A 76 1.75 17.17 -3.41
C THR A 76 3.12 16.56 -3.13
N GLY A 77 3.76 16.07 -4.18
CA GLY A 77 5.09 15.49 -4.10
C GLY A 77 5.57 14.95 -5.43
N TYR A 78 6.61 14.14 -5.38
CA TYR A 78 7.20 13.52 -6.56
C TYR A 78 7.66 12.12 -6.23
N TRP A 79 7.41 11.19 -7.15
CA TRP A 79 8.25 10.01 -7.28
C TRP A 79 9.55 10.39 -7.98
N LYS A 80 10.67 9.83 -7.54
CA LYS A 80 12.01 10.08 -8.06
C LYS A 80 12.77 8.79 -8.31
N SER A 81 13.53 8.79 -9.40
CA SER A 81 14.51 7.78 -9.77
C SER A 81 15.67 8.47 -10.49
N GLY A 82 16.78 8.68 -9.77
CA GLY A 82 17.86 9.54 -10.25
C GLY A 82 17.36 10.95 -10.58
N GLN A 83 17.56 11.38 -11.83
CA GLN A 83 17.11 12.69 -12.35
C GLN A 83 15.66 12.69 -12.84
N ARG A 84 15.01 11.53 -12.91
CA ARG A 84 13.61 11.42 -13.39
C ARG A 84 12.66 11.64 -12.23
N GLN A 85 11.56 12.32 -12.52
CA GLN A 85 10.48 12.56 -11.56
C GLN A 85 9.10 12.42 -12.19
N MET A 86 8.14 11.98 -11.39
CA MET A 86 6.71 12.00 -11.72
C MET A 86 5.98 12.71 -10.58
N ALA A 87 5.21 13.75 -10.91
CA ALA A 87 4.46 14.49 -9.91
C ALA A 87 3.38 13.62 -9.26
N ILE A 88 3.20 13.81 -7.96
CA ILE A 88 2.12 13.26 -7.16
C ILE A 88 1.22 14.45 -6.83
N THR A 89 -0.04 14.39 -7.23
CA THR A 89 -1.06 15.38 -6.85
C THR A 89 -2.35 14.62 -6.62
N LEU A 90 -2.80 14.59 -5.36
CA LEU A 90 -4.07 13.96 -5.01
C LEU A 90 -4.81 14.79 -3.97
N ARG A 91 -6.13 14.58 -3.91
CA ARG A 91 -6.99 15.02 -2.81
C ARG A 91 -7.65 13.78 -2.23
N VAL A 92 -7.60 13.66 -0.92
CA VAL A 92 -8.21 12.54 -0.20
C VAL A 92 -9.28 13.12 0.72
N PRO A 93 -10.52 12.62 0.65
CA PRO A 93 -11.58 13.09 1.53
C PRO A 93 -11.21 12.80 2.99
N SER A 94 -11.76 13.60 3.91
CA SER A 94 -11.70 13.31 5.34
C SER A 94 -12.08 11.86 5.65
N GLY A 95 -11.25 11.19 6.46
CA GLY A 95 -11.39 9.77 6.84
C GLY A 95 -11.06 8.77 5.72
N GLY A 96 -10.83 9.25 4.50
CA GLY A 96 -10.50 8.44 3.33
C GLY A 96 -9.04 8.02 3.28
N SER A 97 -8.72 7.23 2.26
CA SER A 97 -7.36 6.78 2.02
C SER A 97 -6.99 6.80 0.56
N ALA A 98 -5.70 6.94 0.24
CA ALA A 98 -5.19 6.82 -1.11
C ALA A 98 -3.96 5.93 -1.20
N SER A 99 -3.85 5.23 -2.33
CA SER A 99 -2.68 4.44 -2.72
C SER A 99 -2.09 5.06 -3.97
N VAL A 100 -0.84 5.53 -3.88
CA VAL A 100 -0.10 6.10 -5.02
C VAL A 100 0.92 5.06 -5.47
N LEU A 101 0.76 4.56 -6.69
CA LEU A 101 1.63 3.54 -7.28
C LEU A 101 2.58 4.19 -8.27
N ALA A 102 3.80 3.67 -8.34
CA ALA A 102 4.74 3.98 -9.41
C ALA A 102 5.53 2.75 -9.84
N TRP A 103 5.93 2.73 -11.10
CA TRP A 103 6.80 1.73 -11.71
C TRP A 103 7.67 2.37 -12.79
N GLN A 104 8.67 1.63 -13.25
CA GLN A 104 9.47 2.05 -14.40
C GLN A 104 8.70 1.77 -15.69
N GLY A 105 8.47 2.82 -16.48
CA GLY A 105 7.84 2.76 -17.80
C GLY A 105 8.79 2.24 -18.90
N ALA A 106 8.30 2.22 -20.13
CA ALA A 106 8.94 1.53 -21.25
C ALA A 106 10.29 2.15 -21.65
N ASN A 107 10.47 3.46 -21.48
CA ASN A 107 11.70 4.18 -21.83
C ASN A 107 12.46 4.67 -20.59
N GLY A 108 12.22 4.01 -19.44
CA GLY A 108 12.83 4.34 -18.17
C GLY A 108 12.24 5.57 -17.47
N GLU A 109 11.17 6.18 -18.01
CA GLU A 109 10.32 7.14 -17.29
C GLU A 109 9.69 6.49 -16.06
N ILE A 110 9.22 7.34 -15.14
CA ILE A 110 8.39 6.87 -14.02
C ILE A 110 6.94 6.97 -14.49
N ALA A 111 6.25 5.84 -14.51
CA ALA A 111 4.81 5.74 -14.73
C ALA A 111 4.12 5.44 -13.39
N GLY A 112 2.80 5.67 -13.32
CA GLY A 112 2.08 5.45 -12.08
C GLY A 112 0.56 5.56 -12.22
N ALA A 113 -0.12 5.21 -11.14
CA ALA A 113 -1.55 5.34 -10.97
C ALA A 113 -1.85 5.73 -9.52
N SER A 114 -2.98 6.38 -9.27
CA SER A 114 -3.42 6.71 -7.91
C SER A 114 -4.87 6.29 -7.73
N PHE A 115 -5.16 5.72 -6.56
CA PHE A 115 -6.49 5.29 -6.19
C PHE A 115 -6.88 6.01 -4.90
N THR A 116 -8.10 6.54 -4.85
CA THR A 116 -8.67 7.14 -3.65
C THR A 116 -9.89 6.34 -3.24
N GLU A 117 -9.99 6.06 -1.95
CA GLU A 117 -11.11 5.39 -1.32
C GLU A 117 -11.80 6.35 -0.35
N PRO A 118 -13.13 6.30 -0.26
CA PRO A 118 -13.86 7.01 0.78
C PRO A 118 -13.51 6.43 2.16
N PRO A 119 -13.99 7.07 3.24
CA PRO A 119 -13.93 6.49 4.58
C PRO A 119 -14.40 5.04 4.57
N PRO A 120 -13.65 4.12 5.22
CA PRO A 120 -14.02 2.72 5.25
C PRO A 120 -15.33 2.55 6.01
N SER A 121 -16.23 1.70 5.50
CA SER A 121 -17.29 1.13 6.33
C SER A 121 -16.65 0.09 7.27
N PHE A 122 -16.89 0.25 8.57
CA PHE A 122 -16.38 -0.68 9.57
C PHE A 122 -17.29 -1.90 9.69
N ASP A 123 -16.68 -3.09 9.66
CA ASP A 123 -17.34 -4.37 9.93
C ASP A 123 -16.47 -5.15 10.92
N PRO A 124 -16.92 -5.33 12.18
CA PRO A 124 -16.12 -6.00 13.20
C PRO A 124 -16.07 -7.52 13.02
N LEU A 125 -16.91 -8.12 12.19
CA LEU A 125 -17.05 -9.57 12.03
C LEU A 125 -16.33 -10.10 10.79
N ARG A 126 -16.03 -9.21 9.83
CA ARG A 126 -15.39 -9.57 8.56
C ARG A 126 -14.05 -8.87 8.38
N ALA A 127 -13.19 -9.50 7.59
CA ALA A 127 -12.00 -8.84 7.07
C ALA A 127 -12.41 -7.94 5.89
N SER A 128 -11.67 -6.87 5.65
CA SER A 128 -11.90 -5.96 4.53
C SER A 128 -10.80 -6.15 3.48
N LEU A 129 -11.16 -6.55 2.27
CA LEU A 129 -10.21 -6.75 1.17
C LEU A 129 -10.45 -5.72 0.07
N ALA A 130 -9.42 -5.02 -0.35
CA ALA A 130 -9.42 -4.18 -1.55
C ALA A 130 -8.61 -4.80 -2.69
N PHE A 131 -9.09 -4.59 -3.90
CA PHE A 131 -8.39 -4.95 -5.14
C PHE A 131 -8.23 -3.72 -6.01
N TYR A 132 -7.00 -3.39 -6.39
CA TYR A 132 -6.65 -2.25 -7.24
C TYR A 132 -6.08 -2.77 -8.57
N ASN A 133 -6.71 -2.40 -9.67
CA ASN A 133 -6.21 -2.73 -11.01
C ASN A 133 -5.46 -1.53 -11.58
N ALA A 134 -4.13 -1.55 -11.50
CA ALA A 134 -3.27 -0.49 -12.00
C ALA A 134 -2.75 -0.75 -13.41
N ASP A 135 -3.02 -1.91 -14.00
CA ASP A 135 -2.61 -2.22 -15.36
C ASP A 135 -3.66 -1.73 -16.36
N ALA A 136 -3.36 -0.64 -17.05
CA ALA A 136 -4.26 -0.04 -18.04
C ALA A 136 -4.58 -0.98 -19.23
N ARG A 137 -3.76 -2.02 -19.47
CA ARG A 137 -4.03 -3.05 -20.49
C ARG A 137 -5.05 -4.08 -20.02
N CYS A 138 -5.32 -4.11 -18.72
CA CYS A 138 -6.21 -5.05 -18.09
C CYS A 138 -7.60 -4.45 -17.93
N THR A 139 -8.47 -4.63 -18.94
CA THR A 139 -9.80 -4.02 -18.95
C THR A 139 -10.85 -4.87 -18.22
N ALA A 140 -10.56 -6.15 -17.98
CA ALA A 140 -11.38 -7.05 -17.17
C ALA A 140 -10.48 -7.87 -16.22
N ALA A 141 -10.11 -7.26 -15.09
CA ALA A 141 -9.33 -7.93 -14.06
C ALA A 141 -10.22 -8.76 -13.13
N GLY A 142 -9.77 -9.97 -12.80
CA GLY A 142 -10.37 -10.84 -11.79
C GLY A 142 -9.39 -11.10 -10.64
N LEU A 143 -9.92 -11.26 -9.42
CA LEU A 143 -9.17 -11.75 -8.28
C LEU A 143 -9.92 -12.94 -7.68
N LEU A 144 -9.25 -14.07 -7.56
CA LEU A 144 -9.84 -15.34 -7.16
C LEU A 144 -9.05 -15.95 -6.00
N ALA A 145 -9.73 -16.67 -5.13
CA ALA A 145 -9.07 -17.51 -4.14
C ALA A 145 -8.27 -18.61 -4.86
N SER A 146 -7.00 -18.80 -4.49
CA SER A 146 -6.13 -19.83 -5.07
C SER A 146 -6.63 -21.24 -4.76
N THR A 147 -7.32 -21.42 -3.64
CA THR A 147 -8.02 -22.67 -3.33
C THR A 147 -9.44 -22.60 -3.88
N GLY A 148 -9.79 -23.53 -4.76
CA GLY A 148 -11.15 -23.66 -5.29
C GLY A 148 -11.56 -22.62 -6.34
N ASN A 149 -10.67 -21.70 -6.73
CA ASN A 149 -10.89 -20.71 -7.80
C ASN A 149 -12.19 -19.90 -7.64
N THR A 150 -12.62 -19.65 -6.41
CA THR A 150 -13.80 -18.83 -6.15
C THR A 150 -13.48 -17.37 -6.41
N ALA A 151 -14.29 -16.72 -7.26
CA ALA A 151 -14.10 -15.32 -7.58
C ALA A 151 -14.43 -14.41 -6.39
N ILE A 152 -13.54 -13.45 -6.13
CA ILE A 152 -13.67 -12.43 -5.09
C ILE A 152 -13.94 -11.06 -5.72
N PHE A 153 -13.30 -10.78 -6.84
CA PHE A 153 -13.59 -9.63 -7.69
C PHE A 153 -13.63 -10.11 -9.14
N GLU A 154 -14.57 -9.59 -9.92
CA GLU A 154 -14.79 -9.98 -11.31
C GLU A 154 -14.92 -8.72 -12.18
N ASN A 155 -14.41 -8.81 -13.41
CA ASN A 155 -14.56 -7.77 -14.44
C ASN A 155 -14.21 -6.36 -13.95
N GLN A 156 -13.20 -6.23 -13.07
CA GLN A 156 -12.78 -4.93 -12.60
C GLN A 156 -12.09 -4.18 -13.74
N ALA A 157 -12.62 -2.99 -14.05
CA ALA A 157 -12.13 -2.15 -15.13
C ALA A 157 -10.64 -1.76 -14.92
N ALA A 158 -10.00 -1.39 -16.03
CA ALA A 158 -8.66 -0.78 -16.00
C ALA A 158 -8.67 0.47 -15.11
N LEU A 159 -7.62 0.65 -14.31
CA LEU A 159 -7.45 1.80 -13.40
C LEU A 159 -8.59 1.98 -12.39
N ALA A 160 -9.29 0.89 -12.05
CA ALA A 160 -10.34 0.88 -11.03
C ALA A 160 -9.91 0.15 -9.76
N SER A 161 -10.61 0.45 -8.67
CA SER A 161 -10.45 -0.26 -7.39
C SER A 161 -11.80 -0.50 -6.74
N ALA A 162 -11.92 -1.62 -6.04
CA ALA A 162 -13.08 -1.94 -5.23
C ALA A 162 -12.65 -2.55 -3.89
N ARG A 163 -13.50 -2.40 -2.88
CA ARG A 163 -13.33 -2.99 -1.54
C ARG A 163 -14.59 -3.74 -1.15
N ARG A 164 -14.43 -4.91 -0.56
CA ARG A 164 -15.54 -5.70 0.01
C ARG A 164 -15.14 -6.35 1.32
N ALA A 165 -16.15 -6.62 2.13
CA ALA A 165 -15.99 -7.46 3.31
C ALA A 165 -15.98 -8.94 2.91
N VAL A 166 -15.10 -9.72 3.54
CA VAL A 166 -14.87 -11.16 3.30
C VAL A 166 -14.75 -11.91 4.61
N ASN A 167 -15.00 -13.22 4.58
CA ASN A 167 -14.87 -14.05 5.78
C ASN A 167 -13.40 -14.09 6.27
N PRO A 168 -13.16 -14.06 7.59
CA PRO A 168 -11.81 -14.11 8.16
C PRO A 168 -11.25 -15.55 8.12
N VAL A 169 -10.71 -15.93 6.97
CA VAL A 169 -10.14 -17.27 6.72
C VAL A 169 -8.71 -17.16 6.22
N LYS A 170 -7.99 -18.30 6.16
CA LYS A 170 -6.72 -18.35 5.42
C LYS A 170 -6.98 -18.08 3.94
N LEU A 171 -6.30 -17.10 3.36
CA LEU A 171 -6.54 -16.70 1.98
C LEU A 171 -5.22 -16.48 1.23
N ALA A 172 -5.04 -17.27 0.16
CA ALA A 172 -4.14 -16.93 -0.92
C ALA A 172 -4.97 -16.62 -2.17
N VAL A 173 -4.50 -15.70 -3.00
CA VAL A 173 -5.20 -15.25 -4.21
C VAL A 173 -4.33 -15.32 -5.45
N HIS A 174 -4.95 -15.49 -6.60
CA HIS A 174 -4.38 -15.26 -7.93
C HIS A 174 -5.30 -14.35 -8.72
N ALA A 175 -4.81 -13.83 -9.83
CA ALA A 175 -5.58 -12.93 -10.68
C ALA A 175 -5.76 -13.47 -12.09
N THR A 176 -6.76 -12.92 -12.76
CA THR A 176 -6.88 -12.99 -14.20
C THR A 176 -6.85 -11.57 -14.77
N CYS A 177 -6.42 -11.46 -16.01
CA CYS A 177 -6.44 -10.26 -16.78
C CYS A 177 -7.00 -10.53 -18.17
N ASN A 178 -8.15 -9.93 -18.49
CA ASN A 178 -8.88 -10.17 -19.74
C ASN A 178 -9.13 -11.67 -19.98
N GLY A 179 -9.49 -12.38 -18.90
CA GLY A 179 -9.71 -13.83 -18.91
C GLY A 179 -8.44 -14.71 -18.91
N GLN A 180 -7.25 -14.13 -19.03
CA GLN A 180 -5.98 -14.87 -18.98
C GLN A 180 -5.41 -14.92 -17.55
N PRO A 181 -4.84 -16.04 -17.10
CA PRO A 181 -4.23 -16.12 -15.78
C PRO A 181 -3.02 -15.17 -15.68
N VAL A 182 -2.92 -14.48 -14.55
CA VAL A 182 -1.74 -13.70 -14.17
C VAL A 182 -0.81 -14.61 -13.37
N GLU A 183 0.49 -14.56 -13.66
CA GLU A 183 1.46 -15.44 -13.00
C GLU A 183 1.59 -15.14 -11.50
N GLY A 184 1.72 -16.22 -10.72
CA GLY A 184 1.97 -16.17 -9.29
C GLY A 184 0.71 -16.09 -8.43
N THR A 185 0.94 -16.13 -7.12
CA THR A 185 -0.09 -15.99 -6.10
C THR A 185 0.38 -15.02 -5.02
N VAL A 186 -0.56 -14.41 -4.30
CA VAL A 186 -0.29 -13.65 -3.08
C VAL A 186 -0.94 -14.37 -1.92
N ASP A 187 -0.14 -14.79 -0.95
CA ASP A 187 -0.64 -15.29 0.34
C ASP A 187 -0.87 -14.11 1.28
N LEU A 188 -2.13 -13.90 1.68
CA LEU A 188 -2.52 -12.87 2.64
C LEU A 188 -2.53 -13.41 4.09
N GLY A 189 -2.15 -14.68 4.27
CA GLY A 189 -2.14 -15.36 5.54
C GLY A 189 -3.55 -15.63 6.06
N SER A 190 -3.69 -15.66 7.39
CA SER A 190 -4.99 -15.77 8.04
C SER A 190 -5.62 -14.39 8.16
N LEU A 191 -6.70 -14.17 7.42
CA LEU A 191 -7.45 -12.93 7.51
C LEU A 191 -8.10 -12.81 8.89
N GLN A 192 -8.06 -11.60 9.45
CA GLN A 192 -8.61 -11.31 10.76
C GLN A 192 -9.81 -10.36 10.65
N ALA A 193 -10.82 -10.59 11.48
CA ALA A 193 -11.99 -9.72 11.57
C ALA A 193 -11.58 -8.29 11.99
N GLY A 194 -12.19 -7.28 11.36
CA GLY A 194 -11.84 -5.87 11.57
C GLY A 194 -10.51 -5.43 10.97
N GLN A 195 -9.70 -6.35 10.40
CA GLN A 195 -8.45 -6.01 9.71
C GLN A 195 -8.68 -5.73 8.23
N ARG A 196 -7.78 -4.94 7.65
CA ARG A 196 -7.83 -4.52 6.24
C ARG A 196 -6.65 -5.10 5.47
N TYR A 197 -6.90 -5.50 4.24
CA TYR A 197 -5.94 -6.08 3.32
C TYR A 197 -6.12 -5.46 1.95
N SER A 198 -5.03 -5.41 1.19
CA SER A 198 -5.01 -4.82 -0.14
C SER A 198 -4.20 -5.68 -1.10
N VAL A 199 -4.74 -5.86 -2.30
CA VAL A 199 -4.09 -6.55 -3.41
C VAL A 199 -4.05 -5.63 -4.62
N PHE A 200 -2.89 -5.50 -5.24
CA PHE A 200 -2.65 -4.69 -6.42
C PHE A 200 -2.30 -5.58 -7.59
N LEU A 201 -3.02 -5.41 -8.69
CA LEU A 201 -2.62 -5.90 -10.01
C LEU A 201 -1.84 -4.78 -10.69
N VAL A 202 -0.55 -4.98 -10.93
CA VAL A 202 0.35 -3.94 -11.46
C VAL A 202 1.03 -4.39 -12.75
N PRO A 203 1.40 -3.46 -13.64
CA PRO A 203 2.19 -3.78 -14.83
C PRO A 203 3.52 -4.47 -14.48
N ALA A 204 3.88 -5.50 -15.25
CA ALA A 204 5.14 -6.21 -15.17
C ALA A 204 5.59 -6.66 -16.57
N GLY A 205 6.47 -5.89 -17.21
CA GLY A 205 6.88 -6.13 -18.59
C GLY A 205 5.68 -6.16 -19.54
N LYS A 206 5.51 -7.26 -20.28
CA LYS A 206 4.37 -7.45 -21.21
C LYS A 206 3.07 -7.91 -20.53
N GLY A 207 3.12 -8.33 -19.27
CA GLY A 207 1.98 -8.81 -18.50
C GLY A 207 1.75 -8.00 -17.23
N SER A 208 0.99 -8.58 -16.30
CA SER A 208 0.75 -8.01 -14.97
C SER A 208 1.33 -8.94 -13.90
N ARG A 209 1.42 -8.47 -12.66
CA ARG A 209 1.71 -9.29 -11.48
C ARG A 209 0.89 -8.82 -10.29
N LEU A 210 0.74 -9.70 -9.30
CA LEU A 210 0.12 -9.36 -8.03
C LEU A 210 1.15 -8.89 -6.98
N MET A 211 0.69 -7.97 -6.14
CA MET A 211 1.33 -7.57 -4.88
C MET A 211 0.24 -7.46 -3.82
N GLY A 212 0.52 -7.78 -2.56
CA GLY A 212 -0.47 -7.56 -1.51
C GLY A 212 0.11 -7.59 -0.12
N LEU A 213 -0.68 -7.08 0.82
CA LEU A 213 -0.32 -6.94 2.23
C LEU A 213 -1.56 -6.81 3.11
N GLN A 214 -1.34 -6.93 4.42
CA GLN A 214 -2.21 -6.34 5.44
C GLN A 214 -1.95 -4.84 5.53
N ASP A 215 -3.02 -4.05 5.48
CA ASP A 215 -2.95 -2.60 5.60
C ASP A 215 -2.60 -2.21 7.05
N ARG A 216 -1.66 -1.26 7.20
CA ARG A 216 -1.25 -0.70 8.50
C ARG A 216 -1.11 0.80 8.40
N ILE A 217 -1.20 1.47 9.54
CA ILE A 217 -0.91 2.89 9.68
C ILE A 217 0.47 3.01 10.35
N ALA A 218 1.33 3.86 9.80
CA ALA A 218 2.66 4.10 10.35
C ALA A 218 2.55 4.62 11.79
N ARG A 219 3.43 4.13 12.66
CA ARG A 219 3.50 4.52 14.08
C ARG A 219 4.62 5.51 14.33
#